data_AF-A0A1I6Z6F1-F1
#
_entry.id   AF-A0A1I6Z6F1-F1
#
_cell.length_a   1.000
_cell.length_b   1.000
_cell.length_c   1.000
_cell.angle_alpha   90.00
_cell.angle_beta   90.00
_cell.angle_gamma   90.00
#
_symmetry.space_group_name_H-M   'P 1'
#
loop_
_entity.id
_entity.type
_entity.pdbx_description
1 polymer ?
#
loop_
_entity_poly.entity_id
_entity_poly.type
_entity_poly.pdbx_seq_one_letter_code
_entity_poly.pdbx_strand_id
1 'polypeptide(L)'
;MNWKECQAEKLIKHDSRAWERIPVSISAAERFLRSAQKNLEIDEYEMVQLAAYNSAFHSARALLFSKGYTERSHSCLSIALKHLYKDDPLLLKLVNVFDKMRISRHNVQYAELLLLSKKPYFL
;
A
#
# COMPACT_ATOMS: atom_id res chain seq x y z
N MET A 1 -2.41 -9.31 14.23
CA MET A 1 -2.50 -7.87 13.97
C MET A 1 -3.94 -7.49 13.66
N ASN A 2 -4.59 -6.78 14.58
CA ASN A 2 -5.93 -6.19 14.48
C ASN A 2 -5.87 -4.67 14.72
N TRP A 3 -7.01 -3.98 14.61
CA TRP A 3 -7.07 -2.52 14.77
C TRP A 3 -6.52 -2.02 16.12
N LYS A 4 -6.92 -2.67 17.22
CA LYS A 4 -6.48 -2.29 18.57
C LYS A 4 -4.96 -2.46 18.72
N GLU A 5 -4.41 -3.55 18.19
CA GLU A 5 -2.97 -3.79 18.18
C GLU A 5 -2.22 -2.74 17.36
N CYS A 6 -2.71 -2.41 16.16
CA CYS A 6 -2.13 -1.33 15.33
C CYS A 6 -2.11 0.04 16.04
N GLN A 7 -3.12 0.36 16.84
CA GLN A 7 -3.15 1.58 17.64
C GLN A 7 -2.22 1.50 18.85
N ALA A 8 -2.25 0.39 19.59
CA ALA A 8 -1.43 0.18 20.78
C ALA A 8 0.07 0.27 20.47
N GLU A 9 0.49 -0.31 19.34
CA GLU A 9 1.87 -0.25 18.84
C GLU A 9 2.22 1.07 18.13
N LYS A 10 1.28 2.04 18.08
CA LYS A 10 1.43 3.33 17.38
C LYS A 10 1.77 3.19 15.89
N LEU A 11 1.37 2.06 15.29
CA LEU A 11 1.47 1.80 13.85
C LEU A 11 0.40 2.55 13.06
N ILE A 12 -0.71 2.89 13.72
CA ILE A 12 -1.68 3.90 13.28
C ILE A 12 -1.87 4.89 14.42
N LYS A 13 -1.69 6.18 14.14
CA LYS A 13 -1.71 7.24 15.15
C LYS A 13 -2.68 8.34 14.75
N HIS A 14 -3.54 8.76 15.68
CA HIS A 14 -4.36 9.96 15.47
C HIS A 14 -3.47 11.20 15.35
N ASP A 15 -3.79 12.06 14.39
CA ASP A 15 -3.12 13.33 14.11
C ASP A 15 -4.16 14.32 13.56
N SER A 16 -4.44 15.38 14.33
CA SER A 16 -5.41 16.42 13.95
C SER A 16 -4.99 17.20 12.70
N ARG A 17 -3.72 17.12 12.29
CA ARG A 17 -3.17 17.74 11.08
C ARG A 17 -2.98 16.75 9.93
N ALA A 18 -3.49 15.51 10.06
CA ALA A 18 -3.36 14.51 9.00
C ALA A 18 -3.94 14.99 7.66
N TRP A 19 -5.04 15.73 7.70
CA TRP A 19 -5.72 16.25 6.50
C TRP A 19 -4.82 17.15 5.63
N GLU A 20 -3.83 17.84 6.21
CA GLU A 20 -2.87 18.66 5.46
C GLU A 20 -2.03 17.82 4.47
N ARG A 21 -1.94 16.51 4.70
CA ARG A 21 -1.20 15.56 3.85
C ARG A 21 -2.03 14.99 2.70
N ILE A 22 -3.33 15.25 2.65
CA ILE A 22 -4.21 14.72 1.61
C ILE A 22 -3.78 15.19 0.21
N PRO A 23 -3.56 16.49 -0.06
CA PRO A 23 -3.24 16.95 -1.41
C PRO A 23 -1.94 16.32 -1.96
N VAL A 24 -0.88 16.27 -1.14
CA VAL A 24 0.39 15.66 -1.54
C VAL A 24 0.27 14.15 -1.75
N SER A 25 -0.56 13.46 -0.96
CA SER A 25 -0.79 12.03 -1.14
C SER A 25 -1.58 11.74 -2.42
N ILE A 26 -2.61 12.54 -2.75
CA ILE A 26 -3.35 12.42 -4.01
C ILE A 26 -2.43 12.68 -5.21
N SER A 27 -1.63 13.76 -5.16
CA SER A 27 -0.68 14.08 -6.22
C SER A 27 0.35 12.96 -6.46
N ALA A 28 0.85 12.35 -5.38
CA ALA A 28 1.72 11.18 -5.48
C ALA A 28 1.00 9.97 -6.09
N ALA A 29 -0.25 9.70 -5.70
CA ALA A 29 -1.05 8.60 -6.24
C ALA A 29 -1.23 8.73 -7.76
N GLU A 30 -1.56 9.93 -8.24
CA GLU A 30 -1.72 10.22 -9.67
C GLU A 30 -0.40 10.09 -10.44
N ARG A 31 0.71 10.57 -9.87
CA ARG A 31 2.03 10.42 -10.49
C ARG A 31 2.40 8.94 -10.65
N PHE A 32 2.17 8.12 -9.64
CA PHE A 32 2.44 6.69 -9.72
C PHE A 32 1.48 5.96 -10.68
N LEU A 33 0.22 6.40 -10.78
CA LEU A 33 -0.71 5.86 -11.79
C LEU A 33 -0.19 6.13 -13.21
N ARG A 34 0.23 7.36 -13.51
CA ARG A 34 0.85 7.70 -14.80
C ARG A 34 2.10 6.86 -15.07
N SER A 35 2.91 6.61 -14.05
CA SER A 35 4.08 5.73 -14.17
C SER A 35 3.68 4.29 -14.48
N ALA A 36 2.65 3.75 -13.83
CA ALA A 36 2.18 2.40 -14.08
C ALA A 36 1.67 2.25 -15.52
N GLN A 37 0.92 3.23 -16.03
CA GLN A 37 0.43 3.27 -17.40
C GLN A 37 1.58 3.27 -18.42
N LYS A 38 2.60 4.12 -18.22
CA LYS A 38 3.77 4.17 -19.11
C LYS A 38 4.59 2.88 -19.13
N ASN A 39 4.76 2.23 -17.97
CA ASN A 39 5.47 0.94 -17.93
C ASN A 39 4.66 -0.18 -18.60
N LEU A 40 3.33 -0.08 -18.58
CA LEU A 40 2.45 -1.04 -19.24
C LEU A 40 2.56 -0.94 -20.76
N GLU A 41 2.77 0.26 -21.31
CA GLU A 41 2.97 0.49 -22.75
C GLU A 41 4.24 -0.18 -23.31
N ILE A 42 5.21 -0.50 -22.44
CA ILE A 42 6.49 -1.13 -22.79
C ILE A 42 6.65 -2.52 -22.18
N ASP A 43 5.58 -3.13 -21.69
CA ASP A 43 5.55 -4.48 -21.09
C ASP A 43 6.49 -4.69 -19.88
N GLU A 44 6.87 -3.61 -19.18
CA GLU A 44 7.69 -3.65 -17.96
C GLU A 44 6.83 -4.00 -16.74
N TYR A 45 6.27 -5.22 -16.72
CA TYR A 45 5.22 -5.62 -15.77
C TYR A 45 5.62 -5.57 -14.30
N GLU A 46 6.89 -5.80 -13.97
CA GLU A 46 7.39 -5.64 -12.60
C GLU A 46 7.28 -4.19 -12.15
N MET A 47 7.67 -3.25 -13.03
CA MET A 47 7.56 -1.82 -12.77
C MET A 47 6.10 -1.35 -12.75
N VAL A 48 5.23 -1.93 -13.59
CA VAL A 48 3.78 -1.72 -13.52
C VAL A 48 3.27 -2.09 -12.13
N GLN A 49 3.62 -3.27 -11.61
CA GLN A 49 3.14 -3.74 -10.31
C GLN A 49 3.61 -2.83 -9.17
N LEU A 50 4.88 -2.40 -9.19
CA LEU A 50 5.45 -1.49 -8.20
C LEU A 50 4.77 -0.11 -8.23
N ALA A 51 4.60 0.47 -9.42
CA ALA A 51 3.97 1.76 -9.61
C ALA A 51 2.48 1.73 -9.25
N ALA A 52 1.74 0.70 -9.67
CA ALA A 52 0.34 0.51 -9.32
C ALA A 52 0.14 0.36 -7.80
N TYR A 53 1.01 -0.42 -7.15
CA TYR A 53 0.98 -0.53 -5.68
C TYR A 53 1.20 0.81 -5.00
N ASN A 54 2.20 1.58 -5.43
CA ASN A 54 2.48 2.88 -4.83
C ASN A 54 1.34 3.88 -5.06
N SER A 55 0.69 3.83 -6.23
CA SER A 55 -0.52 4.62 -6.48
C SER A 55 -1.62 4.27 -5.48
N ALA A 56 -1.94 2.98 -5.33
CA ALA A 56 -2.95 2.52 -4.38
C ALA A 56 -2.58 2.83 -2.91
N PHE A 57 -1.30 2.73 -2.54
CA PHE A 57 -0.79 3.07 -1.21
C PHE A 57 -1.03 4.55 -0.87
N HIS A 58 -0.75 5.44 -1.81
CA HIS A 58 -0.94 6.87 -1.62
C HIS A 58 -2.42 7.27 -1.60
N SER A 59 -3.28 6.58 -2.36
CA SER A 59 -4.74 6.72 -2.25
C SER A 59 -5.26 6.23 -0.89
N ALA A 60 -4.80 5.06 -0.43
CA ALA A 60 -5.14 4.50 0.87
C ALA A 60 -4.73 5.44 2.02
N ARG A 61 -3.56 6.07 1.93
CA ARG A 61 -3.13 7.12 2.87
C ARG A 61 -4.05 8.33 2.87
N ALA A 62 -4.47 8.82 1.70
CA ALA A 62 -5.39 9.96 1.63
C ALA A 62 -6.71 9.66 2.36
N LEU A 63 -7.24 8.44 2.22
CA LEU A 63 -8.41 7.97 2.95
C LEU A 63 -8.18 7.82 4.47
N LEU A 64 -6.96 7.46 4.88
CA LEU A 64 -6.61 7.42 6.30
C LEU A 64 -6.51 8.84 6.88
N PHE A 65 -5.86 9.75 6.15
CA PHE A 65 -5.70 11.15 6.53
C PHE A 65 -7.03 11.88 6.67
N SER A 66 -8.00 11.59 5.79
CA SER A 66 -9.36 12.16 5.89
C SER A 66 -10.13 11.73 7.15
N LYS A 67 -9.66 10.67 7.82
CA LYS A 67 -10.18 10.21 9.12
C LYS A 67 -9.34 10.69 10.31
N GLY A 68 -8.33 11.54 10.09
CA GLY A 68 -7.50 12.09 11.17
C GLY A 68 -6.43 11.13 11.69
N TYR A 69 -5.99 10.15 10.88
CA TYR A 69 -4.97 9.18 11.28
C TYR A 69 -3.77 9.18 10.33
N THR A 70 -2.60 8.82 10.85
CA THR A 70 -1.36 8.58 10.10
C THR A 70 -0.86 7.16 10.34
N GLU A 71 -0.08 6.66 9.40
CA GLU A 71 0.43 5.30 9.32
C GLU A 71 1.94 5.22 9.53
N ARG A 72 2.39 4.11 10.12
CA ARG A 72 3.80 3.69 10.19
C ARG A 72 4.00 2.24 9.77
N SER A 73 2.95 1.57 9.33
CA SER A 73 2.98 0.19 8.85
C SER A 73 2.05 0.00 7.66
N HIS A 74 2.58 -0.63 6.61
CA HIS A 74 1.84 -0.90 5.38
C HIS A 74 0.72 -1.93 5.61
N SER A 75 0.93 -2.91 6.51
CA SER A 75 -0.10 -3.90 6.85
C SER A 75 -1.19 -3.29 7.72
N CYS A 76 -0.84 -2.43 8.68
CA CYS A 76 -1.83 -1.74 9.50
C CYS A 76 -2.67 -0.73 8.72
N LEU A 77 -2.19 -0.21 7.59
CA LEU A 77 -2.99 0.68 6.73
C LEU A 77 -4.24 -0.03 6.18
N SER A 78 -4.13 -1.26 5.68
CA SER A 78 -5.31 -2.00 5.18
C SER A 78 -6.28 -2.38 6.32
N ILE A 79 -5.74 -2.75 7.48
CA ILE A 79 -6.53 -3.02 8.70
C ILE A 79 -7.31 -1.77 9.14
N ALA A 80 -6.65 -0.60 9.17
CA ALA A 80 -7.25 0.67 9.55
C ALA A 80 -8.40 1.05 8.62
N LEU A 81 -8.20 0.96 7.30
CA LEU A 81 -9.24 1.32 6.34
C LEU A 81 -10.43 0.37 6.41
N LYS A 82 -10.21 -0.94 6.60
CA LYS A 82 -11.30 -1.91 6.82
C LYS A 82 -12.14 -1.57 8.06
N HIS A 83 -11.49 -1.06 9.11
CA HIS A 83 -12.19 -0.64 10.33
C HIS A 83 -12.95 0.68 10.14
N LEU A 84 -12.30 1.71 9.60
CA LEU A 84 -12.82 3.07 9.47
C LEU A 84 -13.91 3.22 8.39
N TYR A 85 -13.93 2.31 7.42
CA TYR A 85 -14.87 2.31 6.29
C TYR A 85 -15.65 0.99 6.18
N LYS A 86 -15.89 0.33 7.32
CA LYS A 86 -16.59 -0.98 7.39
C LYS A 86 -17.98 -0.99 6.74
N ASP A 87 -18.62 0.17 6.63
CA ASP A 87 -19.98 0.34 6.11
C ASP A 87 -19.99 0.69 4.59
N ASP A 88 -18.83 0.68 3.92
CA ASP A 88 -18.70 0.90 2.47
C ASP A 88 -18.17 -0.37 1.76
N PRO A 89 -19.06 -1.22 1.23
CA PRO A 89 -18.67 -2.48 0.59
C PRO A 89 -17.79 -2.31 -0.65
N LEU A 90 -17.95 -1.21 -1.39
CA LEU A 90 -17.14 -0.93 -2.57
C LEU A 90 -15.70 -0.61 -2.16
N LEU A 91 -15.55 0.26 -1.17
CA LEU A 91 -14.24 0.61 -0.65
C LEU A 91 -13.55 -0.60 0.00
N LEU A 92 -14.29 -1.45 0.71
CA LEU A 92 -13.71 -2.69 1.27
C LEU A 92 -13.17 -3.63 0.19
N LYS A 93 -13.84 -3.75 -0.97
CA LYS A 93 -13.31 -4.50 -2.11
C LYS A 93 -12.00 -3.91 -2.61
N LEU A 94 -11.92 -2.59 -2.76
CA LEU A 94 -10.70 -1.90 -3.18
C LEU A 94 -9.56 -2.07 -2.16
N VAL A 95 -9.85 -1.95 -0.86
CA VAL A 95 -8.86 -2.17 0.21
C VAL A 95 -8.34 -3.62 0.22
N ASN A 96 -9.19 -4.60 -0.09
CA ASN A 96 -8.75 -5.98 -0.25
C ASN A 96 -7.83 -6.18 -1.47
N VAL A 97 -8.09 -5.49 -2.59
CA VAL A 97 -7.18 -5.49 -3.75
C VAL A 97 -5.84 -4.86 -3.37
N PHE A 98 -5.86 -3.68 -2.72
CA PHE A 98 -4.65 -3.02 -2.22
C PHE A 98 -3.81 -3.94 -1.30
N ASP A 99 -4.45 -4.67 -0.39
CA ASP A 99 -3.74 -5.58 0.52
C ASP A 99 -3.11 -6.77 -0.23
N LYS A 100 -3.78 -7.30 -1.27
CA LYS A 100 -3.19 -8.30 -2.17
C LYS A 100 -1.99 -7.74 -2.93
N MET A 101 -2.09 -6.51 -3.46
CA MET A 101 -0.97 -5.84 -4.13
C MET A 101 0.22 -5.65 -3.18
N ARG A 102 -0.03 -5.29 -1.91
CA ARG A 102 1.01 -5.17 -0.88
C ARG A 102 1.79 -6.47 -0.68
N ILE A 103 1.10 -7.61 -0.64
CA ILE A 103 1.73 -8.93 -0.49
C ILE A 103 2.49 -9.28 -1.77
N SER A 104 1.89 -9.10 -2.94
CA SER A 104 2.53 -9.38 -4.23
C SER A 104 3.80 -8.55 -4.46
N ARG A 105 3.81 -7.27 -4.07
CA ARG A 105 4.98 -6.40 -4.13
C ARG A 105 6.20 -7.00 -3.41
N HIS A 106 5.97 -7.65 -2.27
CA HIS A 106 7.06 -8.30 -1.53
C HIS A 106 7.68 -9.43 -2.36
N ASN A 107 6.87 -10.17 -3.11
CA ASN A 107 7.38 -11.21 -4.00
C ASN A 107 8.12 -10.60 -5.20
N VAL A 108 7.59 -9.56 -5.83
CA VAL A 108 8.27 -8.93 -6.98
C VAL A 108 9.61 -8.29 -6.58
N GLN A 109 9.67 -7.60 -5.43
CA GLN A 109 10.92 -6.93 -5.01
C GLN A 109 11.98 -7.86 -4.41
N TYR A 110 11.60 -9.05 -3.92
CA TYR A 110 12.52 -9.94 -3.19
C TYR A 110 12.59 -11.38 -3.73
N ALA A 111 11.86 -11.72 -4.81
CA ALA A 111 11.95 -13.04 -5.43
C ALA A 111 13.36 -13.33 -5.97
N GLU A 112 14.06 -12.34 -6.52
CA GLU A 112 15.47 -12.51 -6.93
C GLU A 112 16.40 -12.81 -5.73
N LEU A 113 16.11 -12.26 -4.55
CA LEU A 113 16.90 -12.51 -3.33
C LEU A 113 16.73 -13.96 -2.83
N LEU A 114 15.57 -14.56 -3.05
CA LEU A 114 15.29 -15.94 -2.65
C LEU A 114 16.04 -16.96 -3.52
N LEU A 115 16.24 -16.65 -4.81
CA LEU A 115 17.07 -17.45 -5.71
C LEU A 115 18.57 -17.34 -5.36
N LEU A 116 19.04 -16.15 -4.95
CA LEU A 116 20.44 -15.94 -4.54
C LEU A 116 20.78 -16.55 -3.17
N SER A 117 19.81 -16.70 -2.28
CA SER A 117 19.99 -17.39 -0.98
C SER A 117 20.04 -18.91 -1.09
N LYS A 118 19.54 -19.49 -2.20
CA LYS A 118 19.77 -20.88 -2.55
C LYS A 118 21.04 -20.95 -3.38
N LYS A 119 22.21 -20.97 -2.72
CA LYS A 119 23.45 -21.43 -3.37
C LYS A 119 23.16 -22.76 -4.09
N PRO A 120 23.58 -22.92 -5.35
CA PRO A 120 23.50 -24.21 -6.01
C PRO A 120 24.49 -25.14 -5.30
N TYR A 121 23.98 -26.14 -4.59
CA TYR A 121 24.72 -27.38 -4.42
C TYR A 121 24.65 -28.11 -5.75
N PHE A 122 25.48 -27.70 -6.70
CA PHE A 122 25.91 -28.57 -7.78
C PHE A 122 27.40 -28.83 -7.58
N LEU A 123 27.69 -30.13 -7.51
CA LEU A 123 28.97 -30.79 -7.29
C LEU A 123 30.09 -30.26 -8.20
#